data_AF-A0A067L466-F1
#
_entry.id   AF-A0A067L466-F1
#
_cell.length_a   1.000
_cell.length_b   1.000
_cell.length_c   1.000
_cell.angle_alpha   90.00
_cell.angle_beta   90.00
_cell.angle_gamma   90.00
#
_symmetry.space_group_name_H-M   'P 1'
#
loop_
_entity.id
_entity.type
_entity.pdbx_description
1 polymer ?
#
loop_
_entity_poly.entity_id
_entity_poly.type
_entity_poly.pdbx_seq_one_letter_code
_entity_poly.pdbx_strand_id
1 'polypeptide(L)'
;MEIQEKLLNYKYHIAFILTLSLITLSSIFLAPSFVTILAYFWPLFLSTALFLGAVVFFGKTSLAGTESSGDKAGEGLLDYVAGQPDQAIENFKSHE
;
A
#
# COMPACT_ATOMS: atom_id res chain seq x y z
N MET A 1 -37.91 -35.52 -10.41
CA MET A 1 -36.45 -35.81 -10.44
C MET A 1 -35.83 -35.12 -9.22
N GLU A 2 -36.10 -35.67 -8.03
CA GLU A 2 -35.93 -34.99 -6.72
C GLU A 2 -34.46 -34.73 -6.32
N ILE A 3 -33.55 -35.53 -6.89
CA ILE A 3 -32.11 -35.46 -6.64
C ILE A 3 -31.51 -34.16 -7.23
N GLN A 4 -32.05 -33.66 -8.34
CA GLN A 4 -31.53 -32.46 -9.00
C GLN A 4 -31.83 -31.18 -8.22
N GLU A 5 -32.99 -31.08 -7.57
CA GLU A 5 -33.34 -29.94 -6.73
C GLU A 5 -32.45 -29.85 -5.48
N LYS A 6 -32.13 -30.98 -4.85
CA LYS A 6 -31.15 -31.00 -3.75
C LYS A 6 -29.75 -30.60 -4.21
N LEU A 7 -29.34 -30.97 -5.42
CA LEU A 7 -28.01 -30.63 -5.96
C LEU A 7 -27.88 -29.13 -6.29
N LEU A 8 -28.96 -28.50 -6.76
CA LEU A 8 -29.01 -27.05 -7.00
C LEU A 8 -28.81 -26.22 -5.73
N ASN A 9 -29.26 -26.72 -4.58
CA ASN A 9 -29.03 -26.06 -3.28
C ASN A 9 -27.55 -26.04 -2.88
N TYR A 10 -26.76 -27.02 -3.33
CA TYR A 10 -25.33 -27.11 -3.02
C TYR A 10 -24.42 -26.58 -4.14
N LYS A 11 -24.96 -26.01 -5.22
CA LYS A 11 -24.17 -25.52 -6.38
C LYS A 11 -23.01 -24.62 -5.97
N TYR A 12 -23.23 -23.70 -5.05
CA TYR A 12 -22.20 -22.79 -4.59
C TYR A 12 -21.15 -23.48 -3.71
N HIS A 13 -21.55 -24.44 -2.87
CA HIS A 13 -20.61 -25.23 -2.09
C HIS A 13 -19.76 -26.15 -2.97
N ILE A 14 -20.36 -26.77 -3.99
CA ILE A 14 -19.65 -27.58 -4.97
C ILE A 14 -18.69 -26.70 -5.77
N ALA A 15 -19.14 -25.55 -6.28
CA ALA A 15 -18.27 -24.62 -7.00
C ALA A 15 -17.13 -24.09 -6.12
N PHE A 16 -17.41 -23.78 -4.86
CA PHE A 16 -16.41 -23.34 -3.89
C PHE A 16 -15.37 -24.42 -3.61
N ILE A 17 -15.81 -25.64 -3.26
CA ILE A 17 -14.90 -26.77 -2.99
C ILE A 17 -14.07 -27.10 -4.24
N LEU A 18 -14.68 -27.06 -5.42
CA LEU A 18 -13.99 -27.34 -6.68
C LEU A 18 -12.95 -26.26 -6.99
N THR A 19 -13.30 -24.99 -6.80
CA THR A 19 -12.35 -23.87 -6.97
C THR A 19 -11.21 -23.95 -5.95
N LEU A 20 -11.53 -24.19 -4.68
CA LEU A 20 -10.56 -24.33 -3.60
C LEU A 20 -9.61 -25.52 -3.85
N SER A 21 -10.15 -26.65 -4.30
CA SER A 21 -9.37 -27.83 -4.69
C SER A 21 -8.46 -27.51 -5.86
N LEU A 22 -8.94 -26.81 -6.90
CA LEU A 22 -8.15 -26.42 -8.06
C LEU A 22 -7.00 -25.47 -7.70
N ILE A 23 -7.27 -24.48 -6.84
CA ILE A 23 -6.25 -23.55 -6.31
C ILE A 23 -5.22 -24.33 -5.50
N THR A 24 -5.67 -25.23 -4.63
CA THR A 24 -4.78 -26.04 -3.78
C THR A 24 -3.90 -26.94 -4.65
N LEU A 25 -4.48 -27.63 -5.63
CA LEU A 25 -3.75 -28.51 -6.53
C LEU A 25 -2.72 -27.73 -7.36
N SER A 26 -3.14 -26.62 -7.96
CA SER A 26 -2.24 -25.69 -8.67
C SER A 26 -1.11 -25.20 -7.77
N SER A 27 -1.44 -24.85 -6.52
CA SER A 27 -0.46 -24.47 -5.51
C SER A 27 0.50 -25.62 -5.23
N ILE A 28 0.08 -26.87 -4.98
CA ILE A 28 1.00 -28.02 -4.79
C ILE A 28 1.93 -28.22 -5.98
N PHE A 29 1.42 -28.15 -7.22
CA PHE A 29 2.23 -28.36 -8.42
C PHE A 29 3.21 -27.21 -8.68
N LEU A 30 2.84 -25.98 -8.34
CA LEU A 30 3.66 -24.79 -8.52
C LEU A 30 4.52 -24.44 -7.28
N ALA A 31 4.16 -25.00 -6.10
CA ALA A 31 4.65 -24.69 -4.76
C ALA A 31 6.16 -24.79 -4.58
N PRO A 32 6.87 -25.82 -5.07
CA PRO A 32 8.32 -25.87 -4.84
C PRO A 32 9.03 -24.69 -5.51
N SER A 33 8.43 -24.02 -6.50
CA SER A 33 8.97 -22.77 -7.04
C SER A 33 8.36 -21.55 -6.35
N PHE A 34 7.03 -21.49 -6.23
CA PHE A 34 6.34 -20.28 -5.77
C PHE A 34 6.61 -19.98 -4.30
N VAL A 35 6.57 -20.97 -3.42
CA VAL A 35 6.87 -20.79 -1.99
C VAL A 35 8.33 -20.38 -1.80
N THR A 36 9.23 -20.93 -2.61
CA THR A 36 10.67 -20.63 -2.58
C THR A 36 10.95 -19.20 -3.04
N ILE A 37 10.26 -18.74 -4.08
CA ILE A 37 10.29 -17.35 -4.56
C ILE A 37 9.71 -16.43 -3.48
N LEU A 38 8.56 -16.77 -2.91
CA LEU A 38 7.92 -15.97 -1.86
C LEU A 38 8.79 -15.88 -0.59
N ALA A 39 9.48 -16.97 -0.24
CA ALA A 39 10.46 -17.02 0.84
C ALA A 39 11.71 -16.19 0.53
N TYR A 40 12.18 -16.20 -0.72
CA TYR A 40 13.31 -15.37 -1.16
C TYR A 40 12.99 -13.87 -1.07
N PHE A 41 11.76 -13.47 -1.45
CA PHE A 41 11.30 -12.10 -1.36
C PHE A 41 10.69 -11.74 0.00
N TRP A 42 10.61 -12.68 0.93
CA TRP A 42 10.05 -12.47 2.27
C TRP A 42 10.71 -11.30 3.02
N PRO A 43 12.05 -11.13 3.02
CA PRO A 43 12.69 -10.00 3.68
C PRO A 43 12.25 -8.65 3.08
N LEU A 44 12.08 -8.58 1.75
CA LEU A 44 11.64 -7.38 1.06
C LEU A 44 10.20 -7.02 1.41
N PHE A 45 9.30 -8.01 1.37
CA PHE A 45 7.91 -7.85 1.79
C PHE A 45 7.80 -7.42 3.24
N LEU A 46 8.56 -8.06 4.13
CA LEU A 46 8.57 -7.74 5.55
C LEU A 46 9.07 -6.31 5.79
N SER A 47 10.17 -5.91 5.14
CA SER A 47 10.70 -4.54 5.27
C SER A 47 9.71 -3.49 4.76
N THR A 48 9.03 -3.77 3.65
CA THR A 48 8.04 -2.87 3.05
C THR A 48 6.78 -2.79 3.91
N ALA A 49 6.29 -3.91 4.43
CA ALA A 49 5.16 -3.94 5.35
C ALA A 49 5.46 -3.19 6.65
N LEU A 50 6.67 -3.35 7.19
CA LEU A 50 7.09 -2.66 8.41
C LEU A 50 7.26 -1.16 8.16
N PHE A 51 7.83 -0.77 7.02
CA PHE A 51 7.94 0.63 6.59
C PHE A 51 6.55 1.27 6.41
N LEU A 52 5.66 0.67 5.63
CA LEU A 52 4.31 1.17 5.42
C LEU A 52 3.51 1.19 6.73
N GLY A 53 3.66 0.16 7.56
CA GLY A 53 3.07 0.10 8.89
C GLY A 53 3.54 1.25 9.77
N ALA A 54 4.84 1.56 9.75
CA ALA A 54 5.40 2.71 10.45
C ALA A 54 4.86 4.04 9.88
N VAL A 55 4.82 4.22 8.56
CA VAL A 55 4.25 5.41 7.90
C VAL A 55 2.79 5.62 8.31
N VAL A 56 1.97 4.56 8.29
CA VAL A 56 0.56 4.63 8.72
C VAL A 56 0.46 4.91 10.22
N PHE A 57 1.30 4.28 11.04
CA PHE A 57 1.31 4.49 12.49
C PHE A 57 1.70 5.93 12.84
N PHE A 58 2.80 6.45 12.28
CA PHE A 58 3.22 7.83 12.47
C PHE A 58 2.25 8.84 11.87
N GLY A 59 1.66 8.57 10.70
CA GLY A 59 0.64 9.42 10.10
C GLY A 59 -0.62 9.52 10.97
N LYS A 60 -1.11 8.39 11.48
CA LYS A 60 -2.30 8.36 12.36
C LYS A 60 -2.02 8.94 13.75
N THR A 61 -0.85 8.70 14.33
CA THR A 61 -0.48 9.24 15.65
C THR A 61 -0.10 10.72 15.60
N SER A 62 0.49 11.18 14.49
CA SER A 62 0.73 12.60 14.24
C SER A 62 -0.60 13.36 14.09
N LEU A 63 -1.58 12.81 13.37
CA LEU A 63 -2.91 13.44 13.23
C LEU A 63 -3.59 13.67 14.59
N ALA A 64 -3.45 12.73 15.53
CA ALA A 64 -4.02 12.83 16.89
C ALA A 64 -3.32 13.88 17.79
N GLY A 65 -2.11 14.33 17.43
CA GLY A 65 -1.38 15.39 18.14
C GLY A 65 -1.25 16.70 17.35
N THR A 66 -1.72 16.72 16.10
CA THR A 66 -1.37 17.75 15.11
C THR A 66 -2.59 18.21 14.33
N GLU A 67 -3.66 18.55 15.03
CA GLU A 67 -4.79 19.25 14.43
C GLU A 67 -4.42 20.71 14.06
N SER A 68 -3.16 21.12 14.29
CA SER A 68 -2.68 22.50 14.11
C SER A 68 -1.35 22.68 13.34
N SER A 69 -0.53 21.65 13.07
CA SER A 69 0.82 21.85 12.47
C SER A 69 1.09 21.12 11.16
N GLY A 70 0.19 20.26 10.68
CA GLY A 70 0.40 19.45 9.48
C GLY A 70 0.33 20.25 8.18
N ASP A 71 -0.60 21.20 8.09
CA ASP A 71 -0.73 22.10 6.94
C ASP A 71 0.54 22.94 6.73
N LYS A 72 1.16 23.43 7.81
CA LYS A 72 2.33 24.31 7.71
C LYS A 72 3.62 23.59 7.33
N ALA A 73 3.71 22.28 7.57
CA ALA A 73 4.91 21.50 7.26
C ALA A 73 5.06 21.24 5.76
N GLY A 74 3.95 21.13 5.02
CA GLY A 74 3.95 21.02 3.56
C GLY A 74 4.21 22.35 2.85
N GLU A 75 3.70 23.45 3.41
CA GLU A 75 3.87 24.82 2.87
C GLU A 75 5.34 25.21 2.71
N GLY A 76 6.22 24.87 3.67
CA GLY A 76 7.65 25.20 3.59
C GLY A 76 8.42 24.50 2.47
N LEU A 77 7.99 23.30 2.06
CA LEU A 77 8.57 22.61 0.90
C LEU A 77 8.05 23.19 -0.42
N LEU A 78 6.79 23.61 -0.45
CA LEU A 78 6.19 24.26 -1.61
C LEU A 78 6.81 25.64 -1.85
N ASP A 79 7.04 26.44 -0.80
CA ASP A 79 7.72 27.74 -0.91
C ASP A 79 9.20 27.61 -1.34
N TYR A 80 9.89 26.58 -0.87
CA TYR A 80 11.26 26.29 -1.29
C TYR A 80 11.35 25.91 -2.77
N VAL A 81 10.38 25.15 -3.29
CA VAL A 81 10.31 24.74 -4.71
C VAL A 81 9.75 25.86 -5.60
N ALA A 82 8.82 26.67 -5.08
CA ALA A 82 8.22 27.77 -5.83
C ALA A 82 9.21 28.89 -6.15
N GLY A 83 10.33 28.96 -5.42
CA GLY A 83 11.38 29.96 -5.65
C GLY A 83 10.85 31.36 -5.33
N GLN A 84 11.20 31.87 -4.15
CA GLN A 84 10.80 33.21 -3.72
C GLN A 84 11.35 34.27 -4.70
N PRO A 85 10.51 35.00 -5.45
CA PRO A 85 10.97 35.90 -6.52
C PRO A 85 11.59 37.22 -6.03
N ASP A 86 11.63 37.47 -4.72
CA ASP A 86 11.86 38.83 -4.20
C ASP A 86 13.30 39.15 -3.76
N GLN A 87 14.25 38.21 -3.80
CA GLN A 87 15.64 38.51 -3.37
C GLN A 87 16.59 38.96 -4.49
N ALA A 88 16.14 38.98 -5.75
CA ALA A 88 16.99 39.36 -6.88
C ALA A 88 16.94 40.86 -7.26
N ILE A 89 15.93 41.61 -6.78
CA ILE A 89 15.71 43.00 -7.26
C ILE A 89 16.39 44.05 -6.36
N GLU A 90 16.60 43.78 -5.06
CA GLU A 90 17.21 44.77 -4.16
C GLU A 90 18.73 44.93 -4.32
N ASN A 91 19.43 43.92 -4.86
CA ASN A 91 20.89 43.97 -5.01
C ASN A 91 21.37 44.75 -6.26
N PHE A 92 20.45 45.11 -7.17
CA PHE A 92 20.80 45.88 -8.39
C PHE A 92 20.69 47.40 -8.22
N LYS A 93 20.19 47.90 -7.07
CA LYS A 93 19.95 49.34 -6.87
C LYS A 93 20.90 50.04 -5.90
N SER A 94 21.80 49.31 -5.22
CA SER A 94 22.74 49.92 -4.27
C SER A 94 24.11 50.28 -4.86
N HIS A 95 24.28 50.10 -6.17
CA HIS A 95 25.57 50.30 -6.85
C HIS A 95 25.50 51.24 -8.07
N GLU A 96 24.65 52.27 -8.00
CA GLU A 96 24.73 53.46 -8.86
C GLU A 96 24.79 54.74 -8.01
#